data_AF-A0A0Q9QFY2-F1
#
_entry.id   AF-A0A0Q9QFY2-F1
#
_cell.length_a   1.000
_cell.length_b   1.000
_cell.length_c   1.000
_cell.angle_alpha   90.00
_cell.angle_beta   90.00
_cell.angle_gamma   90.00
#
_symmetry.space_group_name_H-M   'P 1'
#
loop_
_entity.id
_entity.type
_entity.pdbx_description
1 polymer ?
#
loop_
_entity_poly.entity_id
_entity_poly.type
_entity_poly.pdbx_seq_one_letter_code
_entity_poly.pdbx_strand_id
1 'polypeptide(L)'
;MLSEQTIRIIKSTVPVLEVHGVAITKRFYDKLFTSHPELLHLFNHANQKQGRQQTALANAVYAAAKHIDRLEMILPAVKQIAHKHRSLGVKPEQYPIVGEHLLGAIKDVLGDAATDDILGAWAEAYGVIASAFIGIESDMYTNSALQPGGWSDFRPFVIARKDRESDVITSFYLTPQDQGPIAAFEAGQYVSVRVQIPGDAYTHIRQYSLSHASGQQFYRISVKREDTNPAVPAGKVSVFLHNQVQEGDVLWLSAPAGDFTLDQADTRPVTLLSGGVGLTPMVSMLHSLVTTQPNRQVTFIHAAQNGQHHALRNEVEQLAEKHPQVTIAWCYAQPTAADNSEQSYHKEGYLDLPWIQSLVPSVDGSFYFCGPVPFMKTVNQSLIAWGVPESDRHYEFFGPSGALS
;
A
#
# COMPACT_ATOMS: atom_id res chain seq x y z
N MET A 1 -17.49 6.10 -25.85
CA MET A 1 -17.65 4.63 -25.99
C MET A 1 -16.83 4.18 -27.17
N LEU A 2 -16.18 3.02 -27.07
CA LEU A 2 -15.35 2.47 -28.15
C LEU A 2 -16.23 1.81 -29.21
N SER A 3 -15.79 1.81 -30.47
CA SER A 3 -16.48 1.09 -31.53
C SER A 3 -16.35 -0.43 -31.36
N GLU A 4 -17.29 -1.21 -31.89
CA GLU A 4 -17.19 -2.68 -31.87
C GLU A 4 -15.93 -3.20 -32.61
N GLN A 5 -15.48 -2.46 -33.61
CA GLN A 5 -14.24 -2.76 -34.34
C GLN A 5 -13.03 -2.56 -33.44
N THR A 6 -12.96 -1.43 -32.74
CA THR A 6 -11.91 -1.13 -31.75
C THR A 6 -11.86 -2.23 -30.67
N ILE A 7 -13.01 -2.58 -30.09
CA ILE A 7 -13.09 -3.64 -29.06
C ILE A 7 -12.56 -4.98 -29.58
N ARG A 8 -12.93 -5.36 -30.82
CA ARG A 8 -12.44 -6.60 -31.45
C ARG A 8 -10.92 -6.60 -31.64
N ILE A 9 -10.36 -5.48 -32.11
CA ILE A 9 -8.90 -5.33 -32.31
C ILE A 9 -8.16 -5.43 -30.97
N ILE A 10 -8.64 -4.75 -29.93
CA ILE A 10 -8.05 -4.84 -28.59
C ILE A 10 -8.07 -6.29 -28.11
N LYS A 11 -9.24 -6.94 -28.11
CA LYS A 11 -9.37 -8.32 -27.61
C LYS A 11 -8.51 -9.32 -28.39
N SER A 12 -8.33 -9.16 -29.70
CA SER A 12 -7.49 -10.07 -30.50
C SER A 12 -5.99 -9.82 -30.32
N THR A 13 -5.58 -8.61 -29.92
CA THR A 13 -4.16 -8.22 -29.78
C THR A 13 -3.63 -8.29 -28.34
N VAL A 14 -4.52 -8.38 -27.34
CA VAL A 14 -4.15 -8.58 -25.92
C VAL A 14 -3.16 -9.74 -25.70
N PRO A 15 -3.33 -10.95 -26.29
CA PRO A 15 -2.38 -12.05 -26.09
C PRO A 15 -0.97 -11.73 -26.59
N VAL A 16 -0.84 -10.91 -27.65
CA VAL A 16 0.47 -10.51 -28.18
C VAL A 16 1.19 -9.59 -27.20
N LEU A 17 0.46 -8.66 -26.57
CA LEU A 17 1.00 -7.81 -25.52
C LEU A 17 1.38 -8.59 -24.26
N GLU A 18 0.66 -9.67 -23.94
CA GLU A 18 1.00 -10.55 -22.82
C GLU A 18 2.38 -11.20 -23.04
N VAL A 19 2.65 -11.69 -24.25
CA VAL A 19 3.94 -12.28 -24.62
C VAL A 19 5.06 -11.23 -24.62
N HIS A 20 4.80 -10.02 -25.13
CA HIS A 20 5.82 -8.97 -25.28
C HIS A 20 5.87 -7.96 -24.13
N GLY A 21 5.05 -8.13 -23.08
CA GLY A 21 4.80 -7.11 -22.06
C GLY A 21 6.04 -6.63 -21.32
N VAL A 22 6.98 -7.53 -21.03
CA VAL A 22 8.27 -7.16 -20.39
C VAL A 22 9.11 -6.27 -21.31
N ALA A 23 9.21 -6.61 -22.59
CA ALA A 23 9.98 -5.85 -23.57
C ALA A 23 9.35 -4.46 -23.80
N ILE A 24 8.03 -4.41 -23.96
CA ILE A 24 7.26 -3.17 -24.12
C ILE A 24 7.46 -2.27 -22.90
N THR A 25 7.33 -2.82 -21.69
CA THR A 25 7.42 -1.99 -20.49
C THR A 25 8.85 -1.49 -20.24
N LYS A 26 9.87 -2.30 -20.56
CA LYS A 26 11.27 -1.84 -20.53
C LYS A 26 11.48 -0.67 -21.50
N ARG A 27 10.99 -0.80 -22.73
CA ARG A 27 11.10 0.24 -23.75
C ARG A 27 10.31 1.49 -23.40
N PHE A 28 9.12 1.33 -22.82
CA PHE A 28 8.29 2.43 -22.33
C PHE A 28 9.04 3.30 -21.33
N TYR A 29 9.62 2.70 -20.28
CA TYR A 29 10.33 3.48 -19.25
C TYR A 29 11.61 4.13 -19.77
N ASP A 30 12.34 3.45 -20.66
CA ASP A 30 13.50 4.01 -21.35
C ASP A 30 13.14 5.29 -22.11
N LYS A 31 12.08 5.24 -22.94
CA LYS A 31 11.58 6.40 -23.68
C LYS A 31 11.06 7.49 -22.73
N LEU A 32 10.24 7.11 -21.75
CA LEU A 32 9.61 8.04 -20.82
C LEU A 32 10.65 8.87 -20.06
N PHE A 33 11.65 8.24 -19.44
CA PHE A 33 12.62 9.00 -18.64
C PHE A 33 13.71 9.68 -19.45
N THR A 34 13.93 9.26 -20.71
CA THR A 34 14.80 9.99 -21.64
C THR A 34 14.13 11.29 -22.07
N SER A 35 12.83 11.25 -22.40
CA SER A 35 12.10 12.44 -22.84
C SER A 35 11.59 13.31 -21.69
N HIS A 36 11.27 12.72 -20.55
CA HIS A 36 10.68 13.35 -19.37
C HIS A 36 11.43 12.98 -18.08
N PRO A 37 12.70 13.42 -17.93
CA PRO A 37 13.49 13.11 -16.74
C PRO A 37 12.90 13.69 -15.45
N GLU A 38 12.05 14.72 -15.52
CA GLU A 38 11.33 15.30 -14.38
C GLU A 38 10.40 14.28 -13.69
N LEU A 39 9.92 13.26 -14.40
CA LEU A 39 9.09 12.21 -13.82
C LEU A 39 9.88 11.32 -12.84
N LEU A 40 11.22 11.34 -12.88
CA LEU A 40 12.04 10.63 -11.90
C LEU A 40 11.84 11.15 -10.46
N HIS A 41 11.29 12.35 -10.26
CA HIS A 41 10.91 12.85 -8.93
C HIS A 41 9.63 12.20 -8.35
N LEU A 42 8.84 11.54 -9.20
CA LEU A 42 7.57 10.89 -8.84
C LEU A 42 7.74 9.36 -8.70
N PHE A 43 8.52 8.77 -9.61
CA PHE A 43 8.67 7.32 -9.71
C PHE A 43 9.66 6.74 -8.69
N ASN A 44 9.40 5.52 -8.23
CA ASN A 44 10.29 4.81 -7.31
C ASN A 44 11.40 4.05 -8.09
N HIS A 45 12.62 4.58 -8.06
CA HIS A 45 13.76 4.00 -8.78
C HIS A 45 14.16 2.61 -8.28
N ALA A 46 13.91 2.28 -7.01
CA ALA A 46 14.23 0.95 -6.49
C ALA A 46 13.35 -0.14 -7.13
N ASN A 47 12.05 0.16 -7.31
CA ASN A 47 11.12 -0.76 -7.97
C ASN A 47 11.44 -0.92 -9.45
N GLN A 48 11.92 0.14 -10.11
CA GLN A 48 12.35 0.10 -11.51
C GLN A 48 13.57 -0.82 -11.72
N LYS A 49 14.59 -0.70 -10.85
CA LYS A 49 15.79 -1.56 -10.92
C LYS A 49 15.47 -3.04 -10.65
N GLN A 50 14.42 -3.32 -9.87
CA GLN A 50 13.99 -4.68 -9.52
C GLN A 50 12.94 -5.28 -10.47
N GLY A 51 12.50 -4.56 -11.51
CA GLY A 51 11.53 -5.08 -12.50
C GLY A 51 10.07 -5.17 -12.03
N ARG A 52 9.78 -4.91 -10.74
CA ARG A 52 8.45 -5.13 -10.14
C ARG A 52 7.40 -4.13 -10.60
N GLN A 53 7.80 -2.88 -10.86
CA GLN A 53 6.87 -1.84 -11.32
C GLN A 53 6.47 -2.05 -12.79
N GLN A 54 7.36 -2.63 -13.59
CA GLN A 54 7.13 -2.95 -14.99
C GLN A 54 5.99 -3.96 -15.14
N THR A 55 5.97 -4.99 -14.30
CA THR A 55 4.91 -6.00 -14.31
C THR A 55 3.55 -5.43 -13.90
N ALA A 56 3.50 -4.51 -12.93
CA ALA A 56 2.23 -3.99 -12.42
C ALA A 56 1.47 -3.14 -13.46
N LEU A 57 2.16 -2.25 -14.18
CA LEU A 57 1.55 -1.44 -15.23
C LEU A 57 1.03 -2.33 -16.37
N ALA A 58 1.85 -3.29 -16.83
CA ALA A 58 1.47 -4.22 -17.88
C ALA A 58 0.21 -5.03 -17.50
N ASN A 59 0.16 -5.54 -16.27
CA ASN A 59 -1.00 -6.28 -15.77
C ASN A 59 -2.26 -5.41 -15.68
N ALA A 60 -2.15 -4.14 -15.28
CA ALA A 60 -3.29 -3.23 -15.20
C ALA A 60 -3.85 -2.92 -16.59
N VAL A 61 -2.98 -2.62 -17.56
CA VAL A 61 -3.37 -2.40 -18.97
C VAL A 61 -3.99 -3.67 -19.56
N TYR A 62 -3.41 -4.84 -19.28
CA TYR A 62 -3.94 -6.13 -19.71
C TYR A 62 -5.34 -6.40 -19.13
N ALA A 63 -5.52 -6.21 -17.83
CA ALA A 63 -6.80 -6.41 -17.16
C ALA A 63 -7.87 -5.46 -17.72
N ALA A 64 -7.52 -4.18 -17.92
CA ALA A 64 -8.41 -3.21 -18.51
C ALA A 64 -8.78 -3.58 -19.96
N ALA A 65 -7.82 -4.04 -20.76
CA ALA A 65 -8.05 -4.44 -22.14
C ALA A 65 -8.93 -5.70 -22.25
N LYS A 66 -8.80 -6.66 -21.33
CA LYS A 66 -9.65 -7.86 -21.26
C LYS A 66 -11.11 -7.53 -20.98
N HIS A 67 -11.37 -6.46 -20.24
CA HIS A 67 -12.70 -6.01 -19.81
C HIS A 67 -13.10 -4.67 -20.46
N ILE A 68 -12.52 -4.33 -21.62
CA ILE A 68 -12.67 -3.01 -22.25
C ILE A 68 -14.11 -2.66 -22.65
N ASP A 69 -14.96 -3.68 -22.84
CA ASP A 69 -16.39 -3.56 -23.13
C ASP A 69 -17.27 -3.50 -21.88
N ARG A 70 -16.69 -3.67 -20.68
CA ARG A 70 -17.36 -3.65 -19.38
C ARG A 70 -16.50 -2.91 -18.35
N LEU A 71 -16.25 -1.63 -18.61
CA LEU A 71 -15.37 -0.81 -17.76
C LEU A 71 -15.85 -0.69 -16.32
N GLU A 72 -17.16 -0.86 -16.07
CA GLU A 72 -17.74 -0.94 -14.74
C GLU A 72 -17.12 -2.06 -13.89
N MET A 73 -16.68 -3.16 -14.51
CA MET A 73 -16.07 -4.30 -13.82
C MET A 73 -14.67 -4.00 -13.32
N ILE A 74 -13.97 -3.02 -13.92
CA ILE A 74 -12.61 -2.63 -13.50
C ILE A 74 -12.62 -1.47 -12.50
N LEU A 75 -13.78 -0.84 -12.25
CA LEU A 75 -13.89 0.31 -11.34
C LEU A 75 -13.30 0.07 -9.95
N PRO A 76 -13.48 -1.10 -9.29
CA PRO A 76 -12.83 -1.36 -8.01
C PRO A 76 -11.30 -1.27 -8.09
N ALA A 77 -10.70 -1.91 -9.11
CA ALA A 77 -9.26 -1.87 -9.32
C ALA A 77 -8.76 -0.46 -9.71
N VAL A 78 -9.54 0.28 -10.51
CA VAL A 78 -9.24 1.67 -10.85
C VAL A 78 -9.24 2.55 -9.60
N LYS A 79 -10.23 2.41 -8.71
CA LYS A 79 -10.29 3.15 -7.45
C LYS A 79 -9.09 2.86 -6.55
N GLN A 80 -8.70 1.59 -6.42
CA GLN A 80 -7.52 1.19 -5.67
C GLN A 80 -6.25 1.87 -6.18
N ILE A 81 -6.04 1.89 -7.50
CA ILE A 81 -4.89 2.55 -8.12
C ILE A 81 -5.00 4.08 -8.01
N ALA A 82 -6.20 4.66 -8.15
CA ALA A 82 -6.45 6.09 -8.05
C ALA A 82 -6.09 6.64 -6.66
N HIS A 83 -6.33 5.89 -5.58
CA HIS A 83 -5.84 6.27 -4.24
C HIS A 83 -4.31 6.45 -4.23
N LYS A 84 -3.59 5.53 -4.86
CA LYS A 84 -2.13 5.59 -4.96
C LYS A 84 -1.68 6.76 -5.83
N HIS A 85 -2.27 6.94 -7.00
CA HIS A 85 -1.98 8.07 -7.91
C HIS A 85 -2.18 9.43 -7.22
N ARG A 86 -3.32 9.60 -6.55
CA ARG A 86 -3.62 10.81 -5.79
C ARG A 86 -2.62 11.03 -4.65
N SER A 87 -2.26 9.99 -3.91
CA SER A 87 -1.22 10.10 -2.86
C SER A 87 0.17 10.46 -3.39
N LEU A 88 0.47 10.12 -4.66
CA LEU A 88 1.74 10.44 -5.31
C LEU A 88 1.74 11.85 -5.91
N GLY A 89 0.57 12.46 -6.11
CA GLY A 89 0.44 13.75 -6.79
C GLY A 89 0.34 13.62 -8.32
N VAL A 90 -0.13 12.48 -8.85
CA VAL A 90 -0.37 12.30 -10.30
C VAL A 90 -1.36 13.34 -10.81
N LYS A 91 -1.10 13.91 -11.99
CA LYS A 91 -1.90 15.00 -12.59
C LYS A 91 -2.44 14.63 -13.98
N PRO A 92 -3.57 15.22 -14.42
CA PRO A 92 -4.17 14.93 -15.72
C PRO A 92 -3.21 15.12 -16.90
N GLU A 93 -2.36 16.15 -16.86
CA GLU A 93 -1.36 16.46 -17.89
C GLU A 93 -0.28 15.38 -18.08
N GLN A 94 -0.13 14.47 -17.12
CA GLN A 94 0.84 13.36 -17.22
C GLN A 94 0.30 12.18 -18.04
N TYR A 95 -1.03 12.04 -18.18
CA TYR A 95 -1.63 10.93 -18.94
C TYR A 95 -1.29 10.99 -20.44
N PRO A 96 -1.40 12.14 -21.15
CA PRO A 96 -0.98 12.21 -22.54
C PRO A 96 0.47 11.78 -22.76
N ILE A 97 1.38 12.18 -21.85
CA ILE A 97 2.80 11.80 -21.88
C ILE A 97 2.95 10.27 -21.76
N VAL A 98 2.30 9.66 -20.78
CA VAL A 98 2.33 8.21 -20.59
C VAL A 98 1.77 7.47 -21.81
N GLY A 99 0.65 7.95 -22.38
CA GLY A 99 0.02 7.36 -23.56
C GLY A 99 0.93 7.37 -24.78
N GLU A 100 1.56 8.53 -25.07
CA GLU A 100 2.51 8.68 -26.18
C GLU A 100 3.66 7.67 -26.09
N HIS A 101 4.33 7.61 -24.92
CA HIS A 101 5.49 6.74 -24.74
C HIS A 101 5.11 5.26 -24.69
N LEU A 102 3.92 4.92 -24.19
CA LEU A 102 3.42 3.54 -24.16
C LEU A 102 3.12 3.03 -25.57
N LEU A 103 2.38 3.80 -26.37
CA LEU A 103 2.07 3.44 -27.76
C LEU A 103 3.32 3.41 -28.62
N GLY A 104 4.24 4.37 -28.42
CA GLY A 104 5.54 4.37 -29.07
C GLY A 104 6.38 3.13 -28.71
N ALA A 105 6.33 2.67 -27.46
CA ALA A 105 7.01 1.46 -27.03
C ALA A 105 6.38 0.18 -27.63
N ILE A 106 5.05 0.13 -27.76
CA ILE A 106 4.36 -0.96 -28.45
C ILE A 106 4.80 -1.02 -29.92
N LYS A 107 4.87 0.13 -30.60
CA LYS A 107 5.35 0.21 -31.99
C LYS A 107 6.80 -0.21 -32.13
N ASP A 108 7.69 0.26 -31.26
CA ASP A 108 9.11 -0.10 -31.28
C ASP A 108 9.34 -1.62 -31.09
N VAL A 109 8.53 -2.28 -30.26
CA VAL A 109 8.70 -3.71 -29.95
C VAL A 109 8.03 -4.63 -30.97
N LEU A 110 6.82 -4.28 -31.43
CA LEU A 110 6.08 -5.10 -32.39
C LEU A 110 6.43 -4.80 -33.86
N GLY A 111 7.06 -3.66 -34.15
CA GLY A 111 7.48 -3.27 -35.49
C GLY A 111 6.32 -3.22 -36.48
N ASP A 112 6.40 -4.00 -37.55
CA ASP A 112 5.39 -4.07 -38.60
C ASP A 112 4.09 -4.74 -38.13
N ALA A 113 4.14 -5.55 -37.07
CA ALA A 113 2.95 -6.18 -36.49
C ALA A 113 2.06 -5.17 -35.76
N ALA A 114 2.59 -4.02 -35.34
CA ALA A 114 1.80 -2.89 -34.83
C ALA A 114 1.34 -2.02 -36.01
N THR A 115 0.30 -2.47 -36.70
CA THR A 115 -0.33 -1.71 -37.79
C THR A 115 -0.99 -0.43 -37.25
N ASP A 116 -1.26 0.52 -38.14
CA ASP A 116 -1.90 1.79 -37.75
C ASP A 116 -3.29 1.57 -37.14
N ASP A 117 -4.06 0.60 -37.65
CA ASP A 117 -5.34 0.20 -37.08
C ASP A 117 -5.21 -0.33 -35.64
N ILE A 118 -4.16 -1.11 -35.36
CA ILE A 118 -3.88 -1.63 -34.01
C ILE A 118 -3.49 -0.48 -33.09
N LEU A 119 -2.55 0.38 -33.51
CA LEU A 119 -2.12 1.52 -32.69
C LEU A 119 -3.27 2.50 -32.44
N GLY A 120 -4.10 2.78 -33.44
CA GLY A 120 -5.29 3.62 -33.29
C GLY A 120 -6.29 3.04 -32.30
N ALA A 121 -6.57 1.74 -32.37
CA ALA A 121 -7.45 1.07 -31.42
C ALA A 121 -6.90 1.15 -29.97
N TRP A 122 -5.60 0.92 -29.79
CA TRP A 122 -4.95 1.03 -28.46
C TRP A 122 -4.90 2.47 -27.95
N ALA A 123 -4.77 3.47 -28.82
CA ALA A 123 -4.84 4.87 -28.46
C ALA A 123 -6.24 5.26 -27.96
N GLU A 124 -7.29 4.82 -28.65
CA GLU A 124 -8.69 5.01 -28.22
C GLU A 124 -8.94 4.33 -26.86
N ALA A 125 -8.51 3.07 -26.70
CA ALA A 125 -8.67 2.32 -25.46
C ALA A 125 -7.94 3.00 -24.29
N TYR A 126 -6.69 3.44 -24.52
CA TYR A 126 -5.92 4.21 -23.53
C TYR A 126 -6.65 5.49 -23.12
N GLY A 127 -7.15 6.27 -24.08
CA GLY A 127 -7.86 7.53 -23.82
C GLY A 127 -9.10 7.33 -22.95
N VAL A 128 -9.87 6.26 -23.18
CA VAL A 128 -11.04 5.92 -22.36
C VAL A 128 -10.64 5.54 -20.94
N ILE A 129 -9.61 4.69 -20.77
CA ILE A 129 -9.11 4.28 -19.45
C ILE A 129 -8.55 5.51 -18.70
N ALA A 130 -7.71 6.31 -19.34
CA ALA A 130 -7.12 7.52 -18.79
C ALA A 130 -8.20 8.51 -18.33
N SER A 131 -9.25 8.71 -19.12
CA SER A 131 -10.36 9.60 -18.75
C SER A 131 -11.10 9.13 -17.48
N ALA A 132 -11.27 7.80 -17.31
CA ALA A 132 -11.87 7.24 -16.10
C ALA A 132 -10.99 7.49 -14.87
N PHE A 133 -9.68 7.28 -14.98
CA PHE A 133 -8.73 7.58 -13.90
C PHE A 133 -8.73 9.07 -13.56
N ILE A 134 -8.63 9.97 -14.55
CA ILE A 134 -8.60 11.41 -14.36
C ILE A 134 -9.86 11.88 -13.62
N GLY A 135 -11.04 11.39 -14.00
CA GLY A 135 -12.30 11.75 -13.34
C GLY A 135 -12.32 11.32 -11.87
N ILE A 136 -12.01 10.04 -11.61
CA ILE A 136 -12.00 9.49 -10.24
C ILE A 136 -10.96 10.19 -9.36
N GLU A 137 -9.76 10.44 -9.90
CA GLU A 137 -8.68 11.12 -9.18
C GLU A 137 -9.06 12.57 -8.87
N SER A 138 -9.66 13.27 -9.83
CA SER A 138 -10.15 14.65 -9.64
C SER A 138 -11.18 14.73 -8.51
N ASP A 139 -12.13 13.78 -8.47
CA ASP A 139 -13.10 13.71 -7.38
C ASP A 139 -12.40 13.42 -6.03
N MET A 140 -11.43 12.50 -6.01
CA MET A 140 -10.64 12.22 -4.80
C MET A 140 -9.85 13.43 -4.31
N TYR A 141 -9.20 14.19 -5.21
CA TYR A 141 -8.50 15.43 -4.87
C TYR A 141 -9.46 16.47 -4.30
N THR A 142 -10.64 16.62 -4.90
CA THR A 142 -11.67 17.59 -4.49
C THR A 142 -12.23 17.23 -3.12
N ASN A 143 -12.64 15.97 -2.92
CA ASN A 143 -13.17 15.49 -1.64
C ASN A 143 -12.13 15.62 -0.52
N SER A 144 -10.87 15.29 -0.82
CA SER A 144 -9.76 15.43 0.12
C SER A 144 -9.47 16.88 0.51
N ALA A 145 -9.70 17.84 -0.38
CA ALA A 145 -9.49 19.26 -0.10
C ALA A 145 -10.68 19.89 0.65
N LEU A 146 -11.90 19.42 0.38
CA LEU A 146 -13.13 19.97 0.97
C LEU A 146 -13.42 19.46 2.39
N GLN A 147 -12.88 18.30 2.78
CA GLN A 147 -13.05 17.80 4.14
C GLN A 147 -12.41 18.73 5.20
N PRO A 148 -12.95 18.80 6.43
CA PRO A 148 -12.33 19.57 7.51
C PRO A 148 -10.87 19.15 7.75
N GLY A 149 -9.95 20.12 7.75
CA GLY A 149 -8.51 19.85 7.88
C GLY A 149 -7.85 19.21 6.66
N GLY A 150 -8.59 19.08 5.56
CA GLY A 150 -8.16 18.50 4.29
C GLY A 150 -7.27 19.41 3.45
N TRP A 151 -6.59 18.80 2.49
CA TRP A 151 -5.79 19.48 1.47
C TRP A 151 -5.69 18.61 0.21
N SER A 152 -5.27 19.21 -0.91
CA SER A 152 -5.26 18.53 -2.22
C SER A 152 -3.94 17.83 -2.52
N ASP A 153 -2.80 18.51 -2.35
CA ASP A 153 -1.48 17.98 -2.74
C ASP A 153 -0.65 17.57 -1.52
N PHE A 154 0.53 18.16 -1.33
CA PHE A 154 1.36 17.93 -0.15
C PHE A 154 1.30 19.12 0.81
N ARG A 155 1.18 18.84 2.10
CA ARG A 155 1.19 19.83 3.19
C ARG A 155 2.39 19.57 4.10
N PRO A 156 3.07 20.60 4.62
CA PRO A 156 4.20 20.41 5.52
C PRO A 156 3.75 20.08 6.94
N PHE A 157 4.42 19.09 7.54
CA PHE A 157 4.22 18.62 8.90
C PHE A 157 5.55 18.61 9.65
N VAL A 158 5.54 19.12 10.88
CA VAL A 158 6.68 19.06 11.80
C VAL A 158 6.66 17.75 12.55
N ILE A 159 7.82 17.14 12.70
CA ILE A 159 8.00 15.98 13.58
C ILE A 159 8.00 16.47 15.02
N ALA A 160 6.86 16.32 15.68
CA ALA A 160 6.66 16.71 17.07
C ALA A 160 7.31 15.72 18.04
N ARG A 161 7.41 14.45 17.65
CA ARG A 161 8.03 13.39 18.47
C ARG A 161 8.58 12.25 17.61
N LYS A 162 9.69 11.66 18.03
CA LYS A 162 10.33 10.51 17.37
C LYS A 162 10.66 9.40 18.38
N ASP A 163 9.90 8.31 18.34
CA ASP A 163 10.00 7.20 19.30
C ASP A 163 10.60 5.96 18.65
N ARG A 164 11.69 5.42 19.20
CA ARG A 164 12.24 4.13 18.76
C ARG A 164 11.41 3.00 19.35
N GLU A 165 10.69 2.27 18.48
CA GLU A 165 9.77 1.21 18.88
C GLU A 165 10.44 -0.16 18.96
N SER A 166 11.50 -0.36 18.18
CA SER A 166 12.31 -1.59 18.17
C SER A 166 13.69 -1.31 17.58
N ASP A 167 14.50 -2.34 17.34
CA ASP A 167 15.80 -2.16 16.70
C ASP A 167 15.74 -1.67 15.25
N VAL A 168 14.59 -1.87 14.62
CA VAL A 168 14.39 -1.61 13.19
C VAL A 168 13.20 -0.72 12.90
N ILE A 169 12.34 -0.39 13.87
CA ILE A 169 11.15 0.46 13.64
C ILE A 169 11.19 1.70 14.54
N THR A 170 10.90 2.86 13.95
CA THR A 170 10.76 4.14 14.64
C THR A 170 9.44 4.80 14.26
N SER A 171 8.69 5.28 15.25
CA SER A 171 7.48 6.08 15.06
C SER A 171 7.79 7.58 14.98
N PHE A 172 7.09 8.26 14.09
CA PHE A 172 7.16 9.72 13.90
C PHE A 172 5.76 10.30 14.11
N TYR A 173 5.65 11.22 15.05
CA TYR A 173 4.42 11.94 15.36
C TYR A 173 4.46 13.29 14.64
N LEU A 174 3.49 13.53 13.79
CA LEU A 174 3.50 14.56 12.76
C LEU A 174 2.34 15.53 13.03
N THR A 175 2.67 16.80 13.25
CA THR A 175 1.68 17.88 13.43
C THR A 175 1.81 18.88 12.30
N PRO A 176 0.72 19.51 11.83
CA PRO A 176 0.79 20.39 10.67
C PRO A 176 1.59 21.65 11.01
N GLN A 177 2.52 22.05 10.13
CA GLN A 177 3.42 23.19 10.40
C GLN A 177 2.65 24.51 10.55
N ASP A 178 1.52 24.64 9.86
CA ASP A 178 0.62 25.80 9.91
C ASP A 178 -0.30 25.82 11.15
N GLN A 179 -0.22 24.81 12.03
CA GLN A 179 -1.03 24.64 13.24
C GLN A 179 -2.55 24.54 13.00
N GLY A 180 -2.97 24.31 11.75
CA GLY A 180 -4.37 24.11 11.40
C GLY A 180 -4.89 22.71 11.77
N PRO A 181 -6.19 22.43 11.60
CA PRO A 181 -6.73 21.09 11.76
C PRO A 181 -6.15 20.12 10.71
N ILE A 182 -6.22 18.82 11.00
CA ILE A 182 -5.84 17.73 10.08
C ILE A 182 -7.07 16.89 9.72
N ALA A 183 -7.07 16.34 8.50
CA ALA A 183 -8.16 15.50 8.03
C ALA A 183 -8.29 14.22 8.88
N ALA A 184 -9.52 13.84 9.18
CA ALA A 184 -9.81 12.50 9.66
C ALA A 184 -9.46 11.47 8.57
N PHE A 185 -9.20 10.24 9.00
CA PHE A 185 -8.96 9.10 8.12
C PHE A 185 -9.68 7.86 8.65
N GLU A 186 -9.80 6.85 7.79
CA GLU A 186 -10.30 5.52 8.14
C GLU A 186 -9.13 4.61 8.56
N ALA A 187 -9.32 3.82 9.61
CA ALA A 187 -8.27 2.96 10.13
C ALA A 187 -7.84 1.92 9.08
N GLY A 188 -6.54 1.93 8.76
CA GLY A 188 -5.95 1.16 7.65
C GLY A 188 -5.36 2.02 6.53
N GLN A 189 -5.83 3.27 6.39
CA GLN A 189 -5.31 4.23 5.42
C GLN A 189 -3.84 4.63 5.67
N TYR A 190 -3.23 5.21 4.64
CA TYR A 190 -1.84 5.67 4.62
C TYR A 190 -1.72 7.12 4.17
N VAL A 191 -0.56 7.71 4.45
CA VAL A 191 -0.10 8.96 3.83
C VAL A 191 1.15 8.71 3.00
N SER A 192 1.34 9.49 1.94
CA SER A 192 2.62 9.54 1.22
C SER A 192 3.50 10.62 1.81
N VAL A 193 4.74 10.27 2.14
CA VAL A 193 5.77 11.20 2.61
C VAL A 193 6.71 11.49 1.45
N ARG A 194 6.80 12.77 1.08
CA ARG A 194 7.71 13.30 0.06
C ARG A 194 8.94 13.89 0.73
N VAL A 195 10.12 13.38 0.37
CA VAL A 195 11.41 13.80 0.92
C VAL A 195 12.40 14.18 -0.18
N GLN A 196 13.15 15.25 0.04
CA GLN A 196 14.35 15.55 -0.71
C GLN A 196 15.56 15.19 0.16
N ILE A 197 16.26 14.12 -0.19
CA ILE A 197 17.42 13.66 0.58
C ILE A 197 18.62 14.55 0.21
N PRO A 198 19.36 15.12 1.18
CA PRO A 198 20.55 15.91 0.88
C PRO A 198 21.55 15.13 0.02
N GLY A 199 21.96 15.73 -1.10
CA GLY A 199 22.90 15.11 -2.05
C GLY A 199 22.28 14.11 -3.05
N ASP A 200 20.98 13.79 -2.95
CA ASP A 200 20.28 13.01 -3.97
C ASP A 200 19.71 13.94 -5.05
N ALA A 201 19.81 13.55 -6.31
CA ALA A 201 19.33 14.34 -7.44
C ALA A 201 17.79 14.41 -7.49
N TYR A 202 17.11 13.42 -6.94
CA TYR A 202 15.67 13.26 -7.09
C TYR A 202 14.95 13.30 -5.75
N THR A 203 13.71 13.75 -5.82
CA THR A 203 12.77 13.66 -4.72
C THR A 203 12.24 12.23 -4.63
N HIS A 204 11.96 11.76 -3.42
CA HIS A 204 11.44 10.42 -3.17
C HIS A 204 10.09 10.49 -2.45
N ILE A 205 9.13 9.70 -2.90
CA ILE A 205 7.81 9.58 -2.25
C ILE A 205 7.60 8.15 -1.79
N ARG A 206 7.20 7.94 -0.53
CA ARG A 206 6.87 6.61 0.04
C ARG A 206 5.59 6.67 0.86
N GLN A 207 4.76 5.65 0.69
CA GLN A 207 3.55 5.45 1.49
C GLN A 207 3.90 4.84 2.85
N TYR A 208 3.24 5.34 3.90
CA TYR A 208 3.29 4.80 5.25
C TYR A 208 1.89 4.78 5.84
N SER A 209 1.44 3.61 6.31
CA SER A 209 0.17 3.50 7.03
C SER A 209 0.16 4.41 8.25
N LEU A 210 -0.99 5.05 8.48
CA LEU A 210 -1.23 5.79 9.71
C LEU A 210 -1.38 4.76 10.83
N SER A 211 -0.50 4.82 11.83
CA SER A 211 -0.34 3.75 12.83
C SER A 211 -1.03 4.04 14.16
N HIS A 212 -1.94 5.01 14.22
CA HIS A 212 -2.72 5.36 15.42
C HIS A 212 -4.20 5.59 15.05
N ALA A 213 -5.04 5.81 16.05
CA ALA A 213 -6.42 6.27 15.88
C ALA A 213 -6.53 7.57 15.06
N SER A 214 -7.63 7.71 14.34
CA SER A 214 -8.08 8.97 13.74
C SER A 214 -8.56 9.97 14.79
N GLY A 215 -8.76 11.23 14.38
CA GLY A 215 -9.27 12.31 15.27
C GLY A 215 -8.25 12.87 16.27
N GLN A 216 -6.99 12.45 16.19
CA GLN A 216 -5.90 13.04 16.97
C GLN A 216 -5.46 14.39 16.36
N GLN A 217 -4.71 15.18 17.13
CA GLN A 217 -4.06 16.39 16.64
C GLN A 217 -2.76 16.11 15.86
N PHE A 218 -2.40 14.83 15.71
CA PHE A 218 -1.21 14.37 15.00
C PHE A 218 -1.56 13.18 14.10
N TYR A 219 -0.75 12.97 13.07
CA TYR A 219 -0.61 11.67 12.44
C TYR A 219 0.58 10.93 13.03
N ARG A 220 0.48 9.60 13.14
CA ARG A 220 1.64 8.75 13.44
C ARG A 220 1.92 7.85 12.25
N ILE A 221 3.18 7.81 11.83
CA ILE A 221 3.70 6.76 10.95
C ILE A 221 4.76 5.98 11.70
N SER A 222 4.84 4.66 11.49
CA SER A 222 5.91 3.84 12.07
C SER A 222 6.70 3.17 10.95
N VAL A 223 7.96 3.55 10.82
CA VAL A 223 8.79 3.24 9.66
C VAL A 223 9.78 2.16 10.04
N LYS A 224 9.88 1.11 9.23
CA LYS A 224 10.96 0.13 9.33
C LYS A 224 12.19 0.60 8.54
N ARG A 225 13.37 0.55 9.16
CA ARG A 225 14.67 0.75 8.52
C ARG A 225 14.96 -0.44 7.61
N GLU A 226 15.17 -0.17 6.33
CA GLU A 226 15.43 -1.21 5.31
C GLU A 226 16.92 -1.24 4.96
N ASP A 227 17.77 -1.61 5.91
CA ASP A 227 19.22 -1.74 5.74
C ASP A 227 19.80 -3.02 6.35
N THR A 228 18.94 -3.89 6.87
CA THR A 228 19.35 -5.08 7.63
C THR A 228 19.64 -6.29 6.76
N ASN A 229 19.24 -6.27 5.48
CA ASN A 229 19.53 -7.34 4.54
C ASN A 229 20.74 -6.99 3.66
N PRO A 230 21.92 -7.59 3.87
CA PRO A 230 23.12 -7.26 3.11
C PRO A 230 23.03 -7.66 1.62
N ALA A 231 22.09 -8.53 1.24
CA ALA A 231 21.87 -8.93 -0.15
C ALA A 231 21.03 -7.92 -0.95
N VAL A 232 20.43 -6.91 -0.32
CA VAL A 232 19.60 -5.91 -0.99
C VAL A 232 20.13 -4.51 -0.67
N PRO A 233 20.23 -3.58 -1.65
CA PRO A 233 20.63 -2.21 -1.37
C PRO A 233 19.73 -1.56 -0.31
N ALA A 234 20.34 -0.81 0.60
CA ALA A 234 19.62 -0.12 1.65
C ALA A 234 18.55 0.85 1.10
N GLY A 235 17.41 0.92 1.77
CA GLY A 235 16.29 1.78 1.41
C GLY A 235 16.62 3.24 1.68
N LYS A 236 16.63 4.06 0.63
CA LYS A 236 16.97 5.50 0.71
C LYS A 236 16.15 6.26 1.76
N VAL A 237 14.82 6.24 1.64
CA VAL A 237 13.92 7.05 2.48
C VAL A 237 13.88 6.54 3.91
N SER A 238 13.73 5.22 4.12
CA SER A 238 13.64 4.68 5.48
C SER A 238 14.93 4.90 6.28
N VAL A 239 16.10 4.73 5.66
CA VAL A 239 17.39 5.00 6.31
C VAL A 239 17.56 6.50 6.58
N PHE A 240 17.18 7.37 5.64
CA PHE A 240 17.21 8.82 5.84
C PHE A 240 16.35 9.25 7.03
N LEU A 241 15.09 8.77 7.10
CA LEU A 241 14.18 9.08 8.22
C LEU A 241 14.74 8.61 9.57
N HIS A 242 15.40 7.46 9.62
CA HIS A 242 15.99 6.97 10.87
C HIS A 242 17.23 7.77 11.29
N ASN A 243 18.16 7.99 10.36
CA ASN A 243 19.51 8.41 10.70
C ASN A 243 19.70 9.94 10.70
N GLN A 244 18.96 10.66 9.85
CA GLN A 244 19.21 12.09 9.62
C GLN A 244 18.07 12.98 10.10
N VAL A 245 16.83 12.51 9.98
CA VAL A 245 15.66 13.30 10.36
C VAL A 245 15.44 13.28 11.87
N GLN A 246 15.17 14.44 12.47
CA GLN A 246 15.00 14.65 13.91
C GLN A 246 13.66 15.34 14.24
N GLU A 247 13.35 15.41 15.54
CA GLU A 247 12.25 16.26 16.03
C GLU A 247 12.49 17.72 15.63
N GLY A 248 11.43 18.41 15.20
CA GLY A 248 11.49 19.77 14.66
C GLY A 248 11.67 19.83 13.14
N ASP A 249 12.15 18.77 12.49
CA ASP A 249 12.24 18.73 11.02
C ASP A 249 10.86 18.66 10.36
N VAL A 250 10.81 19.06 9.09
CA VAL A 250 9.58 19.11 8.29
C VAL A 250 9.54 17.98 7.27
N LEU A 251 8.43 17.25 7.23
CA LEU A 251 8.08 16.29 6.20
C LEU A 251 6.86 16.78 5.41
N TRP A 252 6.82 16.48 4.11
CA TRP A 252 5.70 16.83 3.24
C TRP A 252 4.78 15.63 3.08
N LEU A 253 3.52 15.76 3.49
CA LEU A 253 2.55 14.67 3.51
C LEU A 253 1.44 14.90 2.49
N SER A 254 1.08 13.85 1.74
CA SER A 254 -0.22 13.80 1.07
C SER A 254 -1.34 13.69 2.10
N ALA A 255 -2.56 14.06 1.73
CA ALA A 255 -3.73 13.70 2.52
C ALA A 255 -3.88 12.16 2.65
N PRO A 256 -4.57 11.65 3.70
CA PRO A 256 -4.80 10.22 3.88
C PRO A 256 -5.44 9.56 2.65
N ALA A 257 -5.03 8.34 2.31
CA ALA A 257 -5.43 7.57 1.12
C ALA A 257 -5.50 6.07 1.42
N GLY A 258 -6.07 5.32 0.49
CA GLY A 258 -6.17 3.86 0.56
C GLY A 258 -7.60 3.38 0.79
N ASP A 259 -7.87 2.18 0.30
CA ASP A 259 -9.14 1.46 0.37
C ASP A 259 -9.07 0.20 1.24
N PHE A 260 -7.88 -0.15 1.76
CA PHE A 260 -7.75 -1.11 2.85
C PHE A 260 -8.16 -0.47 4.17
N THR A 261 -9.46 -0.50 4.47
CA THR A 261 -10.02 0.14 5.67
C THR A 261 -10.87 -0.83 6.47
N LEU A 262 -10.93 -0.59 7.78
CA LEU A 262 -11.78 -1.34 8.70
C LEU A 262 -13.25 -1.04 8.41
N ASP A 263 -14.05 -2.07 8.17
CA ASP A 263 -15.50 -1.92 8.07
C ASP A 263 -16.08 -1.71 9.48
N GLN A 264 -16.50 -0.46 9.74
CA GLN A 264 -17.12 -0.06 10.99
C GLN A 264 -18.63 -0.37 11.05
N ALA A 265 -19.26 -0.79 9.95
CA ALA A 265 -20.64 -1.25 9.94
C ALA A 265 -20.72 -2.73 10.35
N ASP A 266 -19.71 -3.54 10.04
CA ASP A 266 -19.64 -4.92 10.51
C ASP A 266 -19.39 -4.95 12.03
N THR A 267 -20.13 -5.83 12.71
CA THR A 267 -20.09 -6.05 14.16
C THR A 267 -19.68 -7.48 14.54
N ARG A 268 -19.52 -8.37 13.55
CA ARG A 268 -18.98 -9.72 13.74
C ARG A 268 -17.55 -9.67 14.28
N PRO A 269 -17.03 -10.73 14.91
CA PRO A 269 -15.64 -10.79 15.35
C PRO A 269 -14.64 -10.37 14.26
N VAL A 270 -13.53 -9.75 14.65
CA VAL A 270 -12.47 -9.32 13.74
C VAL A 270 -11.12 -9.87 14.15
N THR A 271 -10.39 -10.43 13.20
CA THR A 271 -9.02 -10.91 13.39
C THR A 271 -8.05 -10.01 12.64
N LEU A 272 -7.10 -9.42 13.36
CA LEU A 272 -6.05 -8.55 12.84
C LEU A 272 -4.72 -9.32 12.83
N LEU A 273 -4.24 -9.75 11.66
CA LEU A 273 -3.00 -10.52 11.53
C LEU A 273 -1.88 -9.68 10.90
N SER A 274 -0.73 -9.59 11.55
CA SER A 274 0.40 -8.82 11.00
C SER A 274 1.73 -9.53 11.07
N GLY A 275 2.60 -9.22 10.09
CA GLY A 275 3.99 -9.65 10.07
C GLY A 275 4.95 -8.46 10.01
N GLY A 276 5.85 -8.33 10.98
CA GLY A 276 6.82 -7.23 11.07
C GLY A 276 6.13 -5.86 10.98
N VAL A 277 6.63 -4.94 10.14
CA VAL A 277 6.06 -3.58 10.05
C VAL A 277 4.62 -3.53 9.50
N GLY A 278 4.07 -4.64 9.00
CA GLY A 278 2.65 -4.78 8.64
C GLY A 278 1.68 -4.60 9.82
N LEU A 279 2.19 -4.51 11.06
CA LEU A 279 1.39 -4.20 12.25
C LEU A 279 0.80 -2.78 12.23
N THR A 280 1.37 -1.85 11.46
CA THR A 280 1.01 -0.44 11.51
C THR A 280 -0.47 -0.15 11.22
N PRO A 281 -1.07 -0.64 10.12
CA PRO A 281 -2.52 -0.49 9.93
C PRO A 281 -3.32 -1.26 10.98
N MET A 282 -2.84 -2.42 11.45
CA MET A 282 -3.54 -3.22 12.47
C MET A 282 -3.65 -2.47 13.80
N VAL A 283 -2.61 -1.75 14.22
CA VAL A 283 -2.64 -0.93 15.44
C VAL A 283 -3.62 0.23 15.30
N SER A 284 -3.69 0.87 14.12
CA SER A 284 -4.72 1.88 13.83
C SER A 284 -6.14 1.30 13.92
N MET A 285 -6.36 0.11 13.35
CA MET A 285 -7.65 -0.60 13.44
C MET A 285 -8.01 -0.95 14.88
N LEU A 286 -7.05 -1.45 15.66
CA LEU A 286 -7.25 -1.78 17.07
C LEU A 286 -7.69 -0.55 17.88
N HIS A 287 -7.00 0.58 17.73
CA HIS A 287 -7.38 1.85 18.36
C HIS A 287 -8.80 2.30 18.00
N SER A 288 -9.17 2.15 16.72
CA SER A 288 -10.53 2.47 16.28
C SER A 288 -11.55 1.54 16.95
N LEU A 289 -11.31 0.22 16.92
CA LEU A 289 -12.22 -0.80 17.45
C LEU A 289 -12.50 -0.62 18.94
N VAL A 290 -11.45 -0.42 19.76
CA VAL A 290 -11.64 -0.26 21.21
C VAL A 290 -12.41 1.00 21.57
N THR A 291 -12.42 2.00 20.69
CA THR A 291 -13.12 3.28 20.89
C THR A 291 -14.54 3.24 20.35
N THR A 292 -14.74 2.73 19.12
CA THR A 292 -16.02 2.82 18.39
C THR A 292 -16.88 1.57 18.52
N GLN A 293 -16.28 0.41 18.82
CA GLN A 293 -16.96 -0.88 18.91
C GLN A 293 -16.47 -1.69 20.13
N PRO A 294 -16.65 -1.18 21.37
CA PRO A 294 -16.08 -1.77 22.58
C PRO A 294 -16.57 -3.18 22.93
N ASN A 295 -17.61 -3.68 22.24
CA ASN A 295 -18.14 -5.04 22.43
C ASN A 295 -17.75 -6.02 21.32
N ARG A 296 -17.18 -5.54 20.21
CA ARG A 296 -16.78 -6.40 19.09
C ARG A 296 -15.54 -7.18 19.51
N GLN A 297 -15.60 -8.51 19.38
CA GLN A 297 -14.46 -9.38 19.72
C GLN A 297 -13.32 -9.14 18.73
N VAL A 298 -12.12 -8.91 19.25
CA VAL A 298 -10.91 -8.65 18.46
C VAL A 298 -9.84 -9.67 18.81
N THR A 299 -9.34 -10.40 17.81
CA THR A 299 -8.14 -11.24 17.97
C THR A 299 -6.99 -10.59 17.21
N PHE A 300 -5.97 -10.11 17.92
CA PHE A 300 -4.79 -9.48 17.36
C PHE A 300 -3.61 -10.45 17.37
N ILE A 301 -3.17 -10.85 16.18
CA ILE A 301 -2.09 -11.83 15.98
C ILE A 301 -0.91 -11.12 15.31
N HIS A 302 0.25 -11.16 15.94
CA HIS A 302 1.46 -10.55 15.38
C HIS A 302 2.62 -11.53 15.29
N ALA A 303 3.25 -11.57 14.12
CA ALA A 303 4.47 -12.31 13.84
C ALA A 303 5.68 -11.37 13.70
N ALA A 304 6.76 -11.68 14.43
CA ALA A 304 8.02 -10.95 14.35
C ALA A 304 9.21 -11.93 14.33
N GLN A 305 10.42 -11.42 14.07
CA GLN A 305 11.63 -12.24 14.22
C GLN A 305 11.82 -12.64 15.69
N ASN A 306 11.73 -11.68 16.61
CA ASN A 306 11.84 -11.84 18.05
C ASN A 306 11.43 -10.55 18.78
N GLY A 307 11.60 -10.50 20.11
CA GLY A 307 11.25 -9.35 20.94
C GLY A 307 11.94 -8.06 20.55
N GLN A 308 13.20 -8.12 20.11
CA GLN A 308 13.96 -6.93 19.68
C GLN A 308 13.43 -6.29 18.39
N HIS A 309 12.65 -7.04 17.61
CA HIS A 309 12.04 -6.57 16.36
C HIS A 309 10.54 -6.24 16.51
N HIS A 310 9.91 -6.63 17.63
CA HIS A 310 8.48 -6.44 17.87
C HIS A 310 8.19 -5.00 18.33
N ALA A 311 7.88 -4.14 17.36
CA ALA A 311 7.47 -2.76 17.61
C ALA A 311 6.07 -2.67 18.21
N LEU A 312 5.74 -1.55 18.89
CA LEU A 312 4.39 -1.21 19.38
C LEU A 312 3.76 -2.25 20.34
N ARG A 313 4.53 -3.24 20.81
CA ARG A 313 4.07 -4.32 21.68
C ARG A 313 3.36 -3.78 22.92
N ASN A 314 4.06 -2.92 23.68
CA ASN A 314 3.57 -2.39 24.95
C ASN A 314 2.25 -1.63 24.77
N GLU A 315 2.09 -0.92 23.66
CA GLU A 315 0.86 -0.20 23.36
C GLU A 315 -0.31 -1.15 23.11
N VAL A 316 -0.10 -2.21 22.34
CA VAL A 316 -1.13 -3.24 22.08
C VAL A 316 -1.47 -4.00 23.36
N GLU A 317 -0.49 -4.37 24.18
CA GLU A 317 -0.70 -5.02 25.48
C GLU A 317 -1.51 -4.12 26.42
N GLN A 318 -1.19 -2.82 26.52
CA GLN A 318 -1.95 -1.86 27.34
C GLN A 318 -3.40 -1.68 26.87
N LEU A 319 -3.64 -1.74 25.55
CA LEU A 319 -5.01 -1.74 25.03
C LEU A 319 -5.74 -3.02 25.42
N ALA A 320 -5.12 -4.19 25.25
CA ALA A 320 -5.73 -5.46 25.61
C ALA A 320 -6.06 -5.57 27.11
N GLU A 321 -5.17 -5.08 27.98
CA GLU A 321 -5.41 -5.02 29.43
C GLU A 321 -6.64 -4.19 29.82
N LYS A 322 -6.90 -3.10 29.09
CA LYS A 322 -8.02 -2.18 29.35
C LYS A 322 -9.33 -2.63 28.70
N HIS A 323 -9.26 -3.55 27.75
CA HIS A 323 -10.36 -3.89 26.85
C HIS A 323 -10.54 -5.42 26.78
N PRO A 324 -11.41 -6.00 27.63
CA PRO A 324 -11.59 -7.46 27.74
C PRO A 324 -12.03 -8.18 26.46
N GLN A 325 -12.55 -7.44 25.47
CA GLN A 325 -12.91 -7.97 24.15
C GLN A 325 -11.71 -8.20 23.23
N VAL A 326 -10.50 -7.80 23.64
CA VAL A 326 -9.27 -7.90 22.84
C VAL A 326 -8.43 -9.07 23.36
N THR A 327 -8.19 -10.05 22.48
CA THR A 327 -7.24 -11.14 22.69
C THR A 327 -6.00 -10.89 21.85
N ILE A 328 -4.82 -11.10 22.41
CA ILE A 328 -3.53 -10.90 21.73
C ILE A 328 -2.73 -12.21 21.65
N ALA A 329 -1.97 -12.41 20.58
CA ALA A 329 -1.08 -13.55 20.43
C ALA A 329 0.15 -13.25 19.58
N TRP A 330 1.32 -13.66 20.08
CA TRP A 330 2.64 -13.34 19.51
C TRP A 330 3.32 -14.58 18.95
N CYS A 331 3.78 -14.51 17.70
CA CYS A 331 4.52 -15.57 17.02
C CYS A 331 5.93 -15.10 16.67
N TYR A 332 6.96 -15.70 17.24
CA TYR A 332 8.36 -15.31 17.04
C TYR A 332 9.11 -16.38 16.25
N ALA A 333 9.66 -15.99 15.10
CA ALA A 333 10.36 -16.90 14.21
C ALA A 333 11.68 -17.42 14.80
N GLN A 334 12.40 -16.58 15.54
CA GLN A 334 13.71 -16.87 16.14
C GLN A 334 13.83 -16.16 17.51
N PRO A 335 13.08 -16.60 18.54
CA PRO A 335 13.11 -16.00 19.87
C PRO A 335 14.53 -15.89 20.44
N THR A 336 14.82 -14.80 21.13
CA THR A 336 16.09 -14.64 21.85
C THR A 336 16.10 -15.43 23.16
N ALA A 337 17.26 -15.57 23.79
CA ALA A 337 17.36 -16.16 25.13
C ALA A 337 16.51 -15.39 26.17
N ALA A 338 16.44 -14.07 26.05
CA ALA A 338 15.58 -13.24 26.90
C ALA A 338 14.10 -13.55 26.66
N ASP A 339 13.66 -13.61 25.39
CA ASP A 339 12.28 -13.93 25.03
C ASP A 339 11.82 -15.28 25.62
N ASN A 340 12.71 -16.29 25.60
CA ASN A 340 12.45 -17.60 26.16
C ASN A 340 12.33 -17.57 27.69
N SER A 341 13.22 -16.84 28.37
CA SER A 341 13.21 -16.74 29.84
C SER A 341 12.00 -15.99 30.39
N GLU A 342 11.51 -15.00 29.65
CA GLU A 342 10.37 -14.16 30.03
C GLU A 342 9.03 -14.70 29.52
N GLN A 343 9.04 -15.77 28.72
CA GLN A 343 7.86 -16.30 28.03
C GLN A 343 7.14 -15.21 27.21
N SER A 344 7.93 -14.39 26.54
CA SER A 344 7.49 -13.17 25.86
C SER A 344 6.70 -13.43 24.57
N TYR A 345 6.37 -14.67 24.23
CA TYR A 345 5.66 -15.04 23.02
C TYR A 345 4.79 -16.30 23.21
N HIS A 346 3.84 -16.51 22.30
CA HIS A 346 2.84 -17.57 22.36
C HIS A 346 3.16 -18.76 21.43
N LYS A 347 3.89 -18.51 20.34
CA LYS A 347 4.36 -19.54 19.40
C LYS A 347 5.76 -19.24 18.85
N GLU A 348 6.60 -20.25 18.81
CA GLU A 348 7.88 -20.20 18.10
C GLU A 348 7.71 -20.65 16.64
N GLY A 349 8.47 -20.03 15.73
CA GLY A 349 8.50 -20.34 14.32
C GLY A 349 7.51 -19.51 13.51
N TYR A 350 6.74 -20.17 12.65
CA TYR A 350 5.84 -19.52 11.70
C TYR A 350 4.38 -19.78 12.04
N LEU A 351 3.50 -18.87 11.63
CA LEU A 351 2.06 -19.08 11.69
C LEU A 351 1.65 -20.29 10.87
N ASP A 352 0.69 -21.04 11.39
CA ASP A 352 0.03 -22.14 10.69
C ASP A 352 -1.47 -22.12 11.00
N LEU A 353 -2.25 -22.78 10.14
CA LEU A 353 -3.71 -22.85 10.30
C LEU A 353 -4.14 -23.43 11.66
N PRO A 354 -3.58 -24.55 12.16
CA PRO A 354 -3.98 -25.09 13.46
C PRO A 354 -3.83 -24.08 14.61
N TRP A 355 -2.76 -23.28 14.60
CA TRP A 355 -2.57 -22.27 15.63
C TRP A 355 -3.54 -21.10 15.50
N ILE A 356 -3.83 -20.63 14.28
CA ILE A 356 -4.86 -19.60 14.06
C ILE A 356 -6.22 -20.10 14.57
N GLN A 357 -6.58 -21.35 14.28
CA GLN A 357 -7.82 -21.99 14.75
C GLN A 357 -7.89 -22.13 16.28
N SER A 358 -6.75 -22.23 16.96
CA SER A 358 -6.72 -22.30 18.43
C SER A 358 -7.05 -20.96 19.10
N LEU A 359 -6.92 -19.84 18.37
CA LEU A 359 -7.12 -18.47 18.87
C LEU A 359 -8.42 -17.83 18.37
N VAL A 360 -8.91 -18.27 17.22
CA VAL A 360 -10.07 -17.69 16.54
C VAL A 360 -11.20 -18.73 16.55
N PRO A 361 -12.37 -18.42 17.15
CA PRO A 361 -13.38 -19.45 17.47
C PRO A 361 -14.12 -19.99 16.25
N SER A 362 -14.23 -19.22 15.18
CA SER A 362 -14.94 -19.61 13.95
C SER A 362 -14.47 -18.79 12.75
N VAL A 363 -14.93 -19.17 11.56
CA VAL A 363 -14.75 -18.41 10.31
C VAL A 363 -15.77 -17.28 10.14
N ASP A 364 -16.71 -17.13 11.09
CA ASP A 364 -17.74 -16.08 11.03
C ASP A 364 -17.18 -14.76 11.60
N GLY A 365 -16.47 -14.04 10.75
CA GLY A 365 -15.82 -12.78 11.10
C GLY A 365 -14.96 -12.24 9.95
N SER A 366 -14.42 -11.05 10.15
CA SER A 366 -13.56 -10.40 9.16
C SER A 366 -12.08 -10.61 9.50
N PHE A 367 -11.25 -10.85 8.50
CA PHE A 367 -9.82 -11.09 8.64
C PHE A 367 -9.06 -10.02 7.88
N TYR A 368 -8.31 -9.19 8.61
CA TYR A 368 -7.43 -8.17 8.05
C TYR A 368 -5.99 -8.63 8.21
N PHE A 369 -5.21 -8.63 7.12
CA PHE A 369 -3.82 -9.03 7.22
C PHE A 369 -2.84 -8.22 6.37
N CYS A 370 -1.68 -7.94 6.94
CA CYS A 370 -0.62 -7.19 6.28
C CYS A 370 0.78 -7.64 6.75
N GLY A 371 1.72 -7.77 5.82
CA GLY A 371 3.09 -8.16 6.12
C GLY A 371 3.92 -8.46 4.88
N PRO A 372 5.08 -9.11 5.03
CA PRO A 372 5.86 -9.60 3.90
C PRO A 372 5.07 -10.58 3.04
N VAL A 373 5.36 -10.64 1.73
CA VAL A 373 4.65 -11.53 0.79
C VAL A 373 4.59 -12.99 1.26
N PRO A 374 5.68 -13.61 1.78
CA PRO A 374 5.60 -14.97 2.32
C PRO A 374 4.57 -15.12 3.45
N PHE A 375 4.54 -14.16 4.39
CA PHE A 375 3.56 -14.12 5.47
C PHE A 375 2.13 -14.01 4.91
N MET A 376 1.90 -13.07 3.99
CA MET A 376 0.57 -12.86 3.41
C MET A 376 0.08 -14.10 2.64
N LYS A 377 0.98 -14.79 1.94
CA LYS A 377 0.67 -16.06 1.27
C LYS A 377 0.26 -17.14 2.26
N THR A 378 1.06 -17.33 3.31
CA THR A 378 0.76 -18.32 4.36
C THR A 378 -0.60 -18.06 5.03
N VAL A 379 -0.87 -16.81 5.41
CA VAL A 379 -2.15 -16.42 6.02
C VAL A 379 -3.30 -16.65 5.03
N ASN A 380 -3.22 -16.11 3.81
CA ASN A 380 -4.29 -16.24 2.82
C ASN A 380 -4.58 -17.71 2.48
N GLN A 381 -3.55 -18.54 2.28
CA GLN A 381 -3.72 -19.98 2.03
C GLN A 381 -4.35 -20.70 3.22
N SER A 382 -3.97 -20.33 4.45
CA SER A 382 -4.56 -20.90 5.66
C SER A 382 -6.05 -20.56 5.76
N LEU A 383 -6.42 -19.30 5.52
CA LEU A 383 -7.82 -18.85 5.56
C LEU A 383 -8.67 -19.49 4.45
N ILE A 384 -8.11 -19.66 3.24
CA ILE A 384 -8.77 -20.40 2.14
C ILE A 384 -8.99 -21.86 2.54
N ALA A 385 -7.96 -22.53 3.06
CA ALA A 385 -8.06 -23.93 3.51
C ALA A 385 -9.07 -24.10 4.66
N TRP A 386 -9.25 -23.06 5.48
CA TRP A 386 -10.27 -23.04 6.53
C TRP A 386 -11.68 -22.75 6.02
N GLY A 387 -11.83 -22.26 4.79
CA GLY A 387 -13.13 -21.92 4.19
C GLY A 387 -13.63 -20.51 4.50
N VAL A 388 -12.76 -19.59 4.92
CA VAL A 388 -13.12 -18.17 5.08
C VAL A 388 -13.50 -17.60 3.70
N PRO A 389 -14.66 -16.95 3.52
CA PRO A 389 -15.08 -16.35 2.25
C PRO A 389 -14.12 -15.27 1.75
N GLU A 390 -14.05 -15.03 0.43
CA GLU A 390 -13.20 -13.98 -0.12
C GLU A 390 -13.58 -12.58 0.36
N SER A 391 -14.88 -12.33 0.54
CA SER A 391 -15.41 -11.07 1.05
C SER A 391 -14.94 -10.74 2.48
N ASP A 392 -14.48 -11.74 3.24
CA ASP A 392 -14.04 -11.59 4.63
C ASP A 392 -12.50 -11.62 4.77
N ARG A 393 -11.75 -11.72 3.65
CA ARG A 393 -10.28 -11.73 3.63
C ARG A 393 -9.75 -10.43 3.06
N HIS A 394 -9.45 -9.47 3.92
CA HIS A 394 -8.95 -8.15 3.56
C HIS A 394 -7.44 -8.08 3.73
N TYR A 395 -6.72 -7.51 2.75
CA TYR A 395 -5.27 -7.38 2.84
C TYR A 395 -4.71 -6.21 2.04
N GLU A 396 -3.52 -5.76 2.42
CA GLU A 396 -2.77 -4.67 1.79
C GLU A 396 -1.30 -5.07 1.59
N PHE A 397 -0.71 -4.66 0.47
CA PHE A 397 0.69 -4.92 0.16
C PHE A 397 1.55 -3.68 0.41
N PHE A 398 2.67 -3.86 1.11
CA PHE A 398 3.71 -2.82 1.17
C PHE A 398 4.60 -2.89 -0.07
N GLY A 399 4.10 -2.35 -1.17
CA GLY A 399 4.78 -2.36 -2.47
C GLY A 399 3.80 -2.41 -3.65
N PRO A 400 4.26 -2.76 -4.85
CA PRO A 400 3.36 -3.11 -5.94
C PRO A 400 2.49 -4.32 -5.55
N SER A 401 1.21 -4.31 -5.93
CA SER A 401 0.30 -5.43 -5.70
C SER A 401 0.88 -6.72 -6.28
N GLY A 402 0.80 -7.81 -5.53
CA GLY A 402 1.26 -9.13 -5.93
C GLY A 402 0.12 -10.15 -5.98
N ALA A 403 0.43 -11.37 -6.44
CA ALA A 403 -0.48 -12.50 -6.37
C ALA A 403 -0.26 -13.31 -5.08
N LEU A 404 -1.33 -13.57 -4.34
CA LEU A 404 -1.34 -14.49 -3.18
C LEU A 404 -1.82 -15.91 -3.53
N SER A 405 -2.13 -16.15 -4.81
CA SER A 405 -2.50 -17.45 -5.37
C SER A 405 -1.35 -18.45 -5.35
#